data_AF-A0A5B7JPL2-F1
#
_entry.id   AF-A0A5B7JPL2-F1
#
_cell.length_a   1.000
_cell.length_b   1.000
_cell.length_c   1.000
_cell.angle_alpha   90.00
_cell.angle_beta   90.00
_cell.angle_gamma   90.00
#
_symmetry.space_group_name_H-M   'P 1'
#
loop_
_entity.id
_entity.type
_entity.pdbx_description
1 polymer ?
#
loop_
_entity_poly.entity_id
_entity_poly.type
_entity_poly.pdbx_seq_one_letter_code
_entity_poly.pdbx_strand_id
1 'polypeptide(L)'
;MMYQRVKENTRFRRNDKPARLDLVFTMGIQMNDDLRFKCPLGKSDHVILEMDIEEGKEDRDESYKGYRLNYRKADIENLKNYFKNVNWEEIENS
;
A
#
# COMPACT_ATOMS: atom_id res chain seq x y z
N MET A 1 9.35 -4.94 -11.91
CA MET A 1 7.98 -5.50 -11.93
C MET A 1 7.65 -5.99 -10.53
N MET A 2 6.49 -5.61 -9.99
CA MET A 2 6.07 -5.96 -8.63
C MET A 2 5.14 -7.18 -8.69
N TYR A 3 5.35 -8.16 -7.82
CA TYR A 3 4.59 -9.41 -7.81
C TYR A 3 3.69 -9.48 -6.58
N GLN A 4 2.39 -9.65 -6.82
CA GLN A 4 1.44 -9.96 -5.76
C GLN A 4 1.63 -11.44 -5.35
N ARG A 5 1.84 -11.70 -4.07
CA ARG A 5 2.12 -13.04 -3.52
C ARG A 5 0.92 -13.78 -2.93
N VAL A 6 -0.10 -13.08 -2.40
CA VAL A 6 -1.29 -13.70 -1.78
C VAL A 6 -2.25 -14.24 -2.83
N LYS A 7 -2.33 -15.57 -2.95
CA LYS A 7 -3.20 -16.25 -3.92
C LYS A 7 -4.58 -16.62 -3.35
N GLU A 8 -4.70 -16.75 -2.04
CA GLU A 8 -5.89 -17.26 -1.35
C GLU A 8 -6.75 -16.15 -0.74
N ASN A 9 -7.97 -16.50 -0.32
CA ASN A 9 -8.79 -15.61 0.50
C ASN A 9 -8.15 -15.45 1.87
N THR A 10 -8.21 -14.24 2.40
CA THR A 10 -7.59 -13.92 3.69
C THR A 10 -8.61 -13.58 4.76
N ARG A 11 -9.85 -13.27 4.38
CA ARG A 11 -10.95 -12.97 5.30
C ARG A 11 -12.07 -13.99 5.18
N PHE A 12 -12.50 -14.52 6.32
CA PHE A 12 -13.55 -15.52 6.49
C PHE A 12 -14.45 -15.14 7.68
N ARG A 13 -15.55 -14.43 7.42
CA ARG A 13 -16.46 -13.97 8.48
C ARG A 13 -17.79 -14.69 8.44
N ARG A 14 -17.95 -15.75 9.25
CA ARG A 14 -19.22 -16.48 9.41
C ARG A 14 -19.90 -16.79 8.06
N ASN A 15 -20.99 -16.10 7.74
CA ASN A 15 -21.82 -16.29 6.55
C ASN A 15 -21.46 -15.31 5.41
N ASP A 16 -20.47 -14.44 5.59
CA ASP A 16 -19.94 -13.59 4.51
C ASP A 16 -19.17 -14.45 3.50
N LYS A 17 -19.20 -14.04 2.24
CA LYS A 17 -18.39 -14.65 1.19
C LYS A 17 -16.90 -14.43 1.51
N PRO A 18 -16.06 -15.49 1.50
CA PRO A 18 -14.63 -15.35 1.64
C PRO A 18 -14.03 -14.37 0.63
N ALA A 19 -13.08 -13.56 1.07
CA ALA A 19 -12.46 -12.53 0.25
C ALA A 19 -10.95 -12.43 0.50
N ARG A 20 -10.21 -12.08 -0.55
CA ARG A 20 -8.79 -11.73 -0.47
C ARG A 20 -8.64 -10.24 -0.26
N LEU A 21 -8.40 -9.83 0.98
CA LEU A 21 -8.28 -8.42 1.36
C LEU A 21 -6.86 -8.03 1.78
N ASP A 22 -6.08 -9.00 2.25
CA ASP A 22 -4.68 -8.79 2.63
C ASP A 22 -3.80 -9.15 1.45
N LEU A 23 -2.88 -8.24 1.08
CA LEU A 23 -2.04 -8.37 -0.09
C LEU A 23 -0.57 -8.13 0.30
N VAL A 24 0.32 -8.93 -0.28
CA VAL A 24 1.77 -8.81 -0.11
C VAL A 24 2.36 -8.64 -1.50
N PHE A 25 3.17 -7.60 -1.68
CA PHE A 25 3.82 -7.28 -2.95
C PHE A 25 5.34 -7.30 -2.78
N THR A 26 6.05 -8.02 -3.65
CA THR A 26 7.52 -8.09 -3.62
C THR A 26 8.12 -7.61 -4.93
N MET A 27 9.30 -7.00 -4.87
CA MET A 27 10.12 -6.69 -6.04
C MET A 27 11.08 -7.86 -6.29
N GLY A 28 11.02 -8.49 -7.47
CA GLY A 28 11.91 -9.61 -7.83
C GLY A 28 11.38 -11.03 -7.59
N ILE A 29 12.06 -12.00 -8.18
CA ILE A 29 11.71 -13.45 -8.20
C ILE A 29 12.28 -14.20 -7.00
N GLN A 30 13.36 -13.71 -6.39
CA GLN A 30 13.99 -14.37 -5.26
C GLN A 30 13.29 -13.99 -3.96
N MET A 31 12.35 -14.83 -3.58
CA MET A 31 12.16 -15.30 -2.22
C MET A 31 11.24 -16.50 -2.39
N ASN A 32 11.67 -17.62 -1.80
CA ASN A 32 10.93 -18.87 -1.75
C ASN A 32 9.45 -18.58 -1.49
N ASP A 33 8.55 -19.37 -2.08
CA ASP A 33 7.09 -19.23 -1.97
C ASP A 33 6.61 -19.59 -0.53
N ASP A 34 7.27 -19.04 0.49
CA ASP A 34 7.14 -19.33 1.92
C ASP A 34 6.01 -18.52 2.58
N LEU A 35 5.14 -17.90 1.78
CA LEU A 35 3.94 -17.26 2.29
C LEU A 35 2.99 -18.33 2.82
N ARG A 36 2.97 -18.48 4.15
CA ARG A 36 2.18 -19.45 4.89
C ARG A 36 0.90 -18.78 5.40
N PHE A 37 -0.21 -19.47 5.22
CA PHE A 37 -1.52 -19.08 5.75
C PHE A 37 -1.75 -19.85 7.06
N LYS A 38 -1.96 -19.16 8.17
CA LYS A 38 -2.28 -19.80 9.47
C LYS A 38 -3.67 -19.41 9.94
N CYS A 39 -4.19 -20.23 10.86
CA CYS A 39 -5.47 -19.97 11.51
C CYS A 39 -5.49 -18.56 12.14
N PRO A 40 -6.62 -17.83 12.04
CA PRO A 40 -6.79 -16.54 12.69
C PRO A 40 -6.48 -16.57 14.19
N LEU A 41 -5.91 -15.49 14.73
CA LEU A 41 -5.73 -15.35 16.18
C LEU A 41 -7.02 -14.85 16.85
N GLY A 42 -7.43 -15.56 17.91
CA GLY A 42 -8.53 -15.14 18.77
C GLY A 42 -9.86 -15.00 18.03
N LYS A 43 -10.38 -13.76 17.95
CA LYS A 43 -11.66 -13.43 17.31
C LYS A 43 -11.51 -12.79 15.92
N SER A 44 -10.30 -12.76 15.37
CA SER A 44 -10.05 -12.26 14.01
C SER A 44 -10.79 -13.11 12.98
N ASP A 45 -11.42 -12.47 12.01
CA ASP A 45 -11.93 -13.10 10.80
C ASP A 45 -10.89 -13.13 9.67
N HIS A 46 -9.68 -12.59 9.91
CA HIS A 46 -8.56 -12.63 8.98
C HIS A 46 -7.54 -13.72 9.35
N VAL A 47 -7.11 -14.49 8.34
CA VAL A 47 -6.02 -15.47 8.44
C VAL A 47 -4.69 -14.76 8.65
N ILE A 48 -3.76 -15.41 9.34
CA ILE A 48 -2.41 -14.87 9.50
C ILE A 48 -1.62 -15.20 8.24
N LEU A 49 -0.91 -14.19 7.73
CA LEU A 49 0.09 -14.36 6.68
C LEU A 49 1.48 -14.33 7.31
N GLU A 50 2.23 -15.40 7.15
CA GLU A 50 3.59 -15.57 7.68
C GLU A 50 4.56 -15.77 6.52
N MET A 51 5.64 -14.98 6.46
CA MET A 51 6.66 -15.05 5.41
C MET A 51 8.02 -14.83 6.05
N ASP A 52 8.99 -15.67 5.67
CA ASP A 52 10.39 -15.46 6.03
C ASP A 52 11.05 -14.62 4.93
N ILE A 53 11.78 -13.58 5.33
CA ILE A 53 12.48 -12.68 4.43
C ILE A 53 13.96 -12.80 4.77
N GLU A 54 14.76 -13.25 3.82
CA GLU A 54 16.22 -13.18 3.95
C GLU A 54 16.66 -11.73 3.82
N GLU A 55 17.38 -11.21 4.81
CA GLU A 55 17.96 -9.88 4.74
C GLU A 55 19.16 -9.91 3.79
N GLY A 56 18.91 -9.66 2.50
CA GLY A 56 19.97 -9.42 1.52
C GLY A 56 20.77 -8.19 1.91
N LYS A 57 22.11 -8.27 1.80
CA LYS A 57 23.03 -7.11 1.90
C LYS A 57 22.94 -6.21 0.67
N GLU A 58 21.75 -6.05 0.09
CA GLU A 58 21.57 -5.06 -0.96
C GLU A 58 21.56 -3.71 -0.28
N ASP A 59 22.55 -2.88 -0.58
CA ASP A 59 22.55 -1.47 -0.24
C ASP A 59 21.19 -0.91 -0.64
N ARG A 60 20.33 -0.62 0.35
CA ARG A 60 19.03 -0.03 0.10
C ARG A 60 19.30 1.25 -0.67
N ASP A 61 18.94 1.28 -1.95
CA ASP A 61 19.06 2.49 -2.76
C ASP A 61 18.21 3.58 -2.10
N GLU A 62 18.84 4.47 -1.32
CA GLU A 62 18.13 5.52 -0.60
C GLU A 62 17.81 6.73 -1.48
N SER A 63 18.08 6.66 -2.79
CA SER A 63 17.80 7.75 -3.74
C SER A 63 16.33 8.19 -3.71
N TYR A 64 15.40 7.26 -3.41
CA TYR A 64 13.96 7.58 -3.25
C TYR A 64 13.66 8.49 -2.05
N LYS A 65 14.53 8.55 -1.03
CA LYS A 65 14.32 9.44 0.14
C LYS A 65 14.54 10.91 -0.20
N GLY A 66 15.27 11.23 -1.27
CA GLY A 66 15.47 12.60 -1.75
C GLY A 66 14.19 13.28 -2.25
N TYR A 67 13.19 12.50 -2.67
CA TYR A 67 11.92 13.01 -3.22
C TYR A 67 10.76 13.01 -2.21
N ARG A 68 11.03 12.91 -0.91
CA ARG A 68 9.97 13.09 0.09
C ARG A 68 9.56 14.56 0.16
N LEU A 69 8.44 14.89 -0.49
CA LEU A 69 7.77 16.17 -0.29
C LEU A 69 7.43 16.33 1.20
N ASN A 70 7.78 17.47 1.76
CA ASN A 70 7.46 17.79 3.14
C ASN A 70 5.98 18.18 3.26
N TYR A 71 5.11 17.18 3.45
CA TYR A 71 3.66 17.39 3.60
C TYR A 71 3.26 18.17 4.86
N ARG A 72 4.21 18.50 5.76
CA ARG A 72 3.92 19.28 6.97
C ARG A 72 3.61 20.74 6.66
N LYS A 73 4.06 21.26 5.51
CA LYS A 73 3.84 22.65 5.12
C LYS A 73 3.34 22.71 3.67
N ALA A 74 2.11 23.18 3.50
CA ALA A 74 1.60 23.53 2.19
C ALA A 74 2.38 24.73 1.63
N ASP A 75 2.70 24.70 0.34
CA ASP A 75 3.26 25.84 -0.38
C ASP A 75 2.13 26.83 -0.72
N ILE A 76 1.79 27.65 0.26
CA ILE A 76 0.67 28.60 0.20
C ILE A 76 0.88 29.63 -0.91
N GLU A 77 2.12 30.01 -1.21
CA GLU A 77 2.43 31.03 -2.21
C GLU A 77 2.15 30.50 -3.63
N ASN A 78 2.58 29.27 -3.93
CA ASN A 78 2.24 28.62 -5.19
C ASN A 78 0.75 28.34 -5.32
N LEU A 79 0.07 27.94 -4.23
CA LEU A 79 -1.39 27.78 -4.23
C LEU A 79 -2.11 29.11 -4.57
N LYS A 80 -1.70 30.22 -3.95
CA LYS A 80 -2.27 31.55 -4.24
C LYS A 80 -2.06 31.95 -5.70
N ASN A 81 -0.87 31.69 -6.26
CA ASN A 81 -0.58 31.99 -7.66
C ASN A 81 -1.41 31.12 -8.60
N TYR A 82 -1.57 29.84 -8.30
CA TYR A 82 -2.39 28.91 -9.09
C TYR A 82 -3.87 29.35 -9.12
N PHE A 83 -4.44 29.68 -7.96
CA PHE A 83 -5.85 30.06 -7.84
C PHE A 83 -6.15 31.51 -8.27
N LYS A 84 -5.14 32.32 -8.56
CA LYS A 84 -5.30 33.73 -8.94
C LYS A 84 -6.16 33.93 -10.19
N ASN A 85 -6.10 32.99 -11.13
CA ASN A 85 -6.78 33.08 -12.42
C ASN A 85 -7.96 32.10 -12.52
N VAL A 86 -8.32 31.42 -11.43
CA VAL A 86 -9.45 30.48 -11.41
C VAL A 86 -10.73 31.28 -11.30
N ASN A 87 -11.61 31.12 -12.28
CA ASN A 87 -12.95 31.68 -12.26
C ASN A 87 -13.88 30.74 -11.47
N TRP A 88 -14.08 31.05 -10.20
CA TRP A 88 -14.89 30.21 -9.30
C TRP A 88 -16.37 30.17 -9.68
N GLU A 89 -16.88 31.22 -10.32
CA GLU A 89 -18.29 31.32 -10.75
C GLU A 89 -18.62 30.33 -11.88
N GLU A 90 -17.62 29.98 -12.70
CA GLU A 90 -17.77 29.00 -13.79
C GLU A 90 -17.79 27.56 -13.25
N ILE A 91 -17.16 27.33 -12.10
CA ILE A 91 -17.04 26.01 -11.45
C ILE A 91 -18.28 25.67 -10.62
N GLU A 92 -18.92 26.66 -9.98
CA GLU A 92 -20.14 26.43 -9.19
C GLU A 92 -21.39 26.14 -10.05
N ASN A 93 -21.36 26.48 -11.33
CA ASN A 93 -22.47 26.29 -12.27
C ASN A 93 -22.27 25.11 -13.26
N SER A 94 -21.28 24.25 -12.99
CA SER A 94 -20.99 23.03 -13.75
C SER A 94 -21.60 21.77 -13.14
#